data_AF-A0AAU9IIR6-F1
#
_entry.id   AF-A0AAU9IIR6-F1
#
_cell.length_a   1.000
_cell.length_b   1.000
_cell.length_c   1.000
_cell.angle_alpha   90.00
_cell.angle_beta   90.00
_cell.angle_gamma   90.00
#
_symmetry.space_group_name_H-M   'P 1'
#
loop_
_entity.id
_entity.type
_entity.pdbx_description
1 polymer ?
#
loop_
_entity_poly.entity_id
_entity_poly.type
_entity_poly.pdbx_seq_one_letter_code
_entity_poly.pdbx_strand_id
1 'polypeptide(L)'
;MIDECSENNPKLENLFFIRTNKIFECKKGHKVKKEEPSTFLIVPEKFDQNISSYIFESEKPDHFNGKNKIYCSVCKSLMEITVTKEHILPEILAMYFVSENPKKRNIRNIEIFKGKEYMLYGVICFYPPYSHYVASTLDKGTWREYNDKFVSEKEPDFNYAYMVFYRKVK
;
A
#
# COMPACT_ATOMS: atom_id res chain seq x y z
N MET A 1 -33.55 -7.67 1.44
CA MET A 1 -32.67 -8.83 1.70
C MET A 1 -31.35 -8.56 0.99
N ILE A 2 -30.42 -7.94 1.69
CA ILE A 2 -28.99 -7.96 1.35
C ILE A 2 -28.36 -8.64 2.56
N ASP A 3 -28.61 -9.93 2.67
CA ASP A 3 -27.89 -10.81 3.58
C ASP A 3 -26.85 -11.54 2.73
N GLU A 4 -25.68 -11.82 3.33
CA GLU A 4 -24.52 -12.54 2.77
C GLU A 4 -23.45 -11.67 2.07
N CYS A 5 -22.89 -10.70 2.80
CA CYS A 5 -21.55 -10.17 2.51
C CYS A 5 -20.63 -10.26 3.75
N SER A 6 -20.79 -11.30 4.57
CA SER A 6 -20.04 -11.40 5.84
C SER A 6 -19.63 -12.81 6.22
N GLU A 7 -19.20 -13.63 5.25
CA GLU A 7 -18.36 -14.77 5.58
C GLU A 7 -16.90 -14.41 5.29
N ASN A 8 -16.10 -14.32 6.36
CA ASN A 8 -14.65 -14.21 6.29
C ASN A 8 -14.13 -15.38 5.45
N ASN A 9 -13.86 -15.14 4.17
CA ASN A 9 -13.26 -16.15 3.32
C ASN A 9 -11.74 -16.11 3.55
N PRO A 10 -11.16 -17.06 4.31
CA PRO A 10 -9.73 -17.01 4.67
C PRO A 10 -8.81 -17.06 3.44
N LYS A 11 -9.31 -17.51 2.28
CA LYS A 11 -8.57 -17.46 1.02
C LYS A 11 -8.41 -16.03 0.52
N LEU A 12 -9.42 -15.17 0.64
CA LEU A 12 -9.33 -13.77 0.20
C LEU A 12 -8.44 -12.95 1.13
N GLU A 13 -8.46 -13.25 2.43
CA GLU A 13 -7.58 -12.58 3.41
C GLU A 13 -6.11 -12.77 3.06
N ASN A 14 -5.66 -14.00 2.87
CA ASN A 14 -4.25 -14.26 2.54
C ASN A 14 -3.85 -13.73 1.15
N LEU A 15 -4.82 -13.59 0.24
CA LEU A 15 -4.56 -13.09 -1.11
C LEU A 15 -4.33 -11.59 -1.17
N PHE A 16 -5.06 -10.78 -0.41
CA PHE A 16 -5.05 -9.32 -0.57
C PHE A 16 -4.77 -8.53 0.71
N PHE A 17 -4.95 -9.12 1.89
CA PHE A 17 -4.86 -8.36 3.13
C PHE A 17 -3.43 -8.25 3.62
N ILE A 18 -2.96 -7.01 3.72
CA ILE A 18 -1.77 -6.63 4.45
C ILE A 18 -2.14 -6.62 5.94
N ARG A 19 -1.35 -7.31 6.75
CA ARG A 19 -1.49 -7.21 8.22
C ARG A 19 -0.38 -6.34 8.75
N THR A 20 -0.74 -5.27 9.45
CA THR A 20 0.23 -4.37 10.09
C THR A 20 0.23 -4.60 11.58
N ASN A 21 1.31 -5.16 12.10
CA ASN A 21 1.56 -5.24 13.53
C ASN A 21 2.09 -3.89 14.02
N LYS A 22 1.32 -3.22 14.88
CA LYS A 22 1.76 -2.00 15.58
C LYS A 22 2.10 -2.32 17.01
N ILE A 23 3.33 -2.00 17.42
CA ILE A 23 3.77 -2.14 18.81
C ILE A 23 3.92 -0.74 19.40
N PHE A 24 3.05 -0.42 20.34
CA PHE A 24 3.05 0.84 21.09
C PHE A 24 3.86 0.65 22.36
N GLU A 25 5.01 1.30 22.45
CA GLU A 25 5.90 1.25 23.61
C GLU A 25 5.95 2.60 24.31
N CYS A 26 5.48 2.66 25.55
CA CYS A 26 5.53 3.89 26.34
C CYS A 26 6.91 4.06 27.01
N LYS A 27 7.23 5.28 27.44
CA LYS A 27 8.50 5.59 28.16
C LYS A 27 8.78 4.73 29.40
N LYS A 28 7.76 4.14 30.02
CA LYS A 28 7.90 3.22 31.16
C LYS A 28 8.19 1.77 30.75
N GLY A 29 8.30 1.48 29.45
CA GLY A 29 8.59 0.15 28.91
C GLY A 29 7.37 -0.75 28.71
N HIS A 30 6.14 -0.27 28.98
CA HIS A 30 4.93 -1.06 28.68
C HIS A 30 4.71 -1.13 27.17
N LYS A 31 4.45 -2.33 26.67
CA LYS A 31 4.20 -2.61 25.24
C LYS A 31 2.78 -3.11 25.04
N VAL A 32 2.09 -2.55 24.05
CA VAL A 32 0.79 -3.02 23.59
C VAL A 32 0.90 -3.31 22.09
N LYS A 33 0.57 -4.54 21.70
CA LYS A 33 0.50 -4.94 20.29
C LYS A 33 -0.94 -4.77 19.81
N LYS A 34 -1.10 -4.18 18.62
CA LYS A 34 -2.35 -4.14 17.87
C LYS A 34 -2.09 -4.62 16.45
N GLU A 35 -3.01 -5.40 15.91
CA GLU A 35 -3.01 -5.76 14.50
C GLU A 35 -4.04 -4.88 13.79
N GLU A 36 -3.64 -4.31 12.66
CA GLU A 36 -4.52 -3.54 11.79
C GLU A 36 -4.47 -4.14 10.37
N PRO A 37 -5.59 -4.71 9.88
CA PRO A 37 -5.69 -5.16 8.49
C PRO A 37 -5.85 -3.97 7.54
N SER A 38 -5.25 -4.08 6.35
CA SER A 38 -5.48 -3.18 5.22
C SER A 38 -5.52 -3.98 3.93
N THR A 39 -6.29 -3.52 2.93
CA THR A 39 -6.35 -4.14 1.60
C THR A 39 -5.33 -3.56 0.62
N PHE A 40 -4.73 -2.41 0.95
CA PHE A 40 -3.70 -1.77 0.13
C PHE A 40 -2.71 -0.96 0.98
N LEU A 41 -1.51 -0.73 0.45
CA LEU A 41 -0.56 0.25 0.98
C LEU A 41 -0.86 1.64 0.42
N ILE A 42 -0.82 2.67 1.24
CA ILE A 42 -1.07 4.06 0.83
C ILE A 42 0.26 4.79 0.67
N VAL A 43 0.68 5.02 -0.56
CA VAL A 43 1.90 5.74 -0.88
C VAL A 43 1.59 7.25 -0.94
N PRO A 44 2.14 8.06 -0.01
CA PRO A 44 1.88 9.49 0.01
C PRO A 44 2.60 10.19 -1.14
N GLU A 45 2.07 11.34 -1.57
CA GLU A 45 2.59 12.13 -2.70
C GLU A 45 4.07 12.53 -2.55
N LYS A 46 4.49 12.83 -1.31
CA LYS A 46 5.84 13.28 -0.98
C LYS A 46 6.85 12.13 -0.86
N PHE A 47 6.43 10.88 -1.07
CA PHE A 47 7.35 9.77 -0.97
C PHE A 47 8.33 9.79 -2.14
N ASP A 48 9.62 9.71 -1.83
CA ASP A 48 10.67 9.60 -2.84
C ASP A 48 10.31 8.46 -3.79
N GLN A 49 10.36 8.75 -5.07
CA GLN A 49 9.67 8.00 -6.12
C GLN A 49 10.18 6.56 -6.32
N ASN A 50 11.01 6.02 -5.43
CA ASN A 50 11.44 4.63 -5.39
C ASN A 50 10.49 3.80 -4.50
N ILE A 51 9.61 3.00 -5.11
CA ILE A 51 8.64 2.20 -4.36
C ILE A 51 9.32 1.22 -3.39
N SER A 52 10.51 0.70 -3.73
CA SER A 52 11.21 -0.26 -2.87
C SER A 52 11.65 0.33 -1.53
N SER A 53 11.83 1.65 -1.39
CA SER A 53 12.13 2.27 -0.10
C SER A 53 10.87 2.52 0.76
N TYR A 54 9.66 2.43 0.20
CA TYR A 54 8.42 2.79 0.89
C TYR A 54 8.19 1.96 2.15
N ILE A 55 8.30 0.64 2.09
CA ILE A 55 8.10 -0.18 3.28
C ILE A 55 9.15 0.11 4.35
N PHE A 56 10.42 0.25 3.95
CA PHE A 56 11.48 0.52 4.91
C PHE A 56 11.26 1.84 5.65
N GLU A 57 10.78 2.86 4.94
CA GLU A 57 10.40 4.14 5.55
C GLU A 57 9.10 4.03 6.39
N SER A 58 8.11 3.27 5.92
CA SER A 58 6.84 3.10 6.65
C SER A 58 6.99 2.30 7.94
N GLU A 59 7.98 1.42 8.02
CA GLU A 59 8.33 0.61 9.19
C GLU A 59 9.23 1.34 10.20
N LYS A 60 9.72 2.55 9.87
CA LYS A 60 10.49 3.35 10.82
C LYS A 60 9.63 3.66 12.06
N PRO A 61 10.24 3.68 13.27
CA PRO A 61 9.51 4.02 14.47
C PRO A 61 8.95 5.44 14.42
N ASP A 62 7.66 5.59 14.68
CA ASP A 62 7.05 6.90 14.93
C ASP A 62 7.25 7.28 16.40
N HIS A 63 7.65 8.51 16.67
CA HIS A 63 7.82 9.02 18.03
C HIS A 63 6.78 10.09 18.35
N PHE A 64 5.90 9.78 19.30
CA PHE A 64 4.88 10.69 19.82
C PHE A 64 5.41 11.36 21.08
N ASN A 65 5.91 12.58 20.97
CA ASN A 65 6.54 13.33 22.06
C ASN A 65 6.10 14.81 22.10
N GLY A 66 6.56 15.57 23.09
CA GLY A 66 6.25 17.01 23.21
C GLY A 66 4.75 17.31 23.29
N LYS A 67 4.24 18.06 22.32
CA LYS A 67 2.80 18.39 22.18
C LYS A 67 1.97 17.25 21.56
N ASN A 68 2.63 16.27 20.94
CA ASN A 68 2.00 15.13 20.26
C ASN A 68 1.98 13.87 21.12
N LYS A 69 2.05 13.99 22.46
CA LYS A 69 1.92 12.86 23.37
C LYS A 69 0.56 12.20 23.20
N ILE A 70 0.54 10.88 23.32
CA ILE A 70 -0.70 10.08 23.21
C ILE A 70 -0.99 9.37 24.51
N TYR A 71 -2.25 8.99 24.72
CA TYR A 71 -2.71 8.36 25.96
C TYR A 71 -2.26 6.90 26.02
N CYS A 72 -1.54 6.52 27.08
CA CYS A 72 -1.16 5.14 27.33
C CYS A 72 -2.28 4.41 28.07
N SER A 73 -2.87 3.39 27.45
CA SER A 73 -3.99 2.61 28.03
C SER A 73 -3.63 1.85 29.32
N VAL A 74 -2.34 1.53 29.51
CA VAL A 74 -1.82 0.84 30.70
C VAL A 74 -1.50 1.83 31.82
N CYS A 75 -0.75 2.90 31.51
CA CYS A 75 -0.37 3.91 32.51
C CYS A 75 -1.51 4.86 32.90
N LYS A 76 -2.59 4.87 32.12
CA LYS A 76 -3.75 5.76 32.26
C LYS A 76 -3.40 7.27 32.22
N SER A 77 -2.38 7.65 31.44
CA SER A 77 -1.92 9.04 31.32
C SER A 77 -1.35 9.36 29.93
N LEU A 78 -1.26 10.65 29.61
CA LEU A 78 -0.59 11.16 28.40
C LEU A 78 0.93 10.98 28.51
N MET A 79 1.52 10.29 27.54
CA MET A 79 2.92 9.89 27.59
C MET A 79 3.62 9.95 26.25
N GLU A 80 4.95 9.96 26.31
CA GLU A 80 5.80 9.65 25.17
C GLU A 80 5.61 8.18 24.79
N ILE A 81 5.27 7.94 23.51
CA ILE A 81 5.09 6.60 22.95
C ILE A 81 5.89 6.49 21.66
N THR A 82 6.60 5.39 21.51
CA THR A 82 7.18 4.96 20.24
C THR A 82 6.28 3.91 19.63
N VAL A 83 5.96 4.05 18.34
CA VAL A 83 5.17 3.07 17.60
C VAL A 83 6.07 2.45 16.54
N THR A 84 6.31 1.16 16.66
CA THR A 84 6.99 0.39 15.60
C THR A 84 5.94 -0.36 14.79
N LYS A 85 6.20 -0.50 13.49
CA LYS A 85 5.30 -1.16 12.54
C LYS A 85 6.05 -2.28 11.86
N GLU A 86 5.37 -3.38 11.65
CA GLU A 86 5.85 -4.51 10.86
C GLU A 86 4.72 -4.91 9.90
N HIS A 87 5.01 -4.93 8.61
CA HIS A 87 4.05 -5.32 7.59
C HIS A 87 4.23 -6.79 7.18
N ILE A 88 3.15 -7.56 7.30
CA ILE A 88 3.02 -8.87 6.68
C ILE A 88 2.30 -8.66 5.35
N LEU A 89 3.02 -8.90 4.26
CA LEU A 89 2.53 -8.63 2.91
C LEU A 89 1.77 -9.83 2.33
N PRO A 90 0.67 -9.58 1.57
CA PRO A 90 -0.14 -10.62 0.95
C PRO A 90 0.50 -11.20 -0.32
N GLU A 91 -0.10 -12.25 -0.89
CA GLU A 91 0.31 -12.81 -2.19
C GLU A 91 0.11 -11.81 -3.35
N ILE A 92 -0.96 -11.02 -3.30
CA ILE A 92 -1.26 -9.93 -4.22
C ILE A 92 -1.23 -8.62 -3.45
N LEU A 93 -0.23 -7.80 -3.73
CA LEU A 93 -0.04 -6.50 -3.10
C LEU A 93 -0.61 -5.40 -3.99
N ALA A 94 -1.62 -4.70 -3.48
CA ALA A 94 -2.10 -3.45 -4.09
C ALA A 94 -1.45 -2.24 -3.39
N MET A 95 -0.97 -1.29 -4.18
CA MET A 95 -0.46 -0.01 -3.68
C MET A 95 -1.21 1.14 -4.32
N TYR A 96 -1.75 2.02 -3.48
CA TYR A 96 -2.52 3.19 -3.84
C TYR A 96 -1.66 4.44 -3.76
N PHE A 97 -1.67 5.25 -4.81
CA PHE A 97 -0.90 6.49 -4.91
C PHE A 97 -1.79 7.71 -4.62
N VAL A 98 -1.64 8.32 -3.45
CA VAL A 98 -2.38 9.54 -3.08
C VAL A 98 -1.81 10.72 -3.84
N SER A 99 -2.55 11.33 -4.78
CA SER A 99 -2.12 12.50 -5.57
C SER A 99 -3.14 13.62 -5.52
N GLU A 100 -2.71 14.83 -5.14
CA GLU A 100 -3.51 16.03 -5.38
C GLU A 100 -3.37 16.52 -6.82
N ASN A 101 -2.22 16.25 -7.47
CA ASN A 101 -1.99 16.57 -8.89
C ASN A 101 -1.44 15.37 -9.67
N PRO A 102 -2.26 14.66 -10.48
CA PRO A 102 -1.83 13.43 -11.17
C PRO A 102 -0.81 13.67 -12.29
N LYS A 103 -0.56 14.93 -12.70
CA LYS A 103 0.17 15.21 -13.95
C LYS A 103 1.69 15.01 -13.88
N LYS A 104 2.29 14.73 -12.71
CA LYS A 104 3.75 14.59 -12.58
C LYS A 104 4.15 13.63 -11.46
N ARG A 105 4.18 12.33 -11.75
CA ARG A 105 4.90 11.36 -10.91
C ARG A 105 5.99 10.70 -11.74
N ASN A 106 7.24 10.80 -11.32
CA ASN A 106 8.32 10.05 -11.95
C ASN A 106 8.64 8.83 -11.09
N ILE A 107 7.71 7.88 -11.02
CA ILE A 107 7.86 6.68 -10.18
C ILE A 107 8.99 5.81 -10.74
N ARG A 108 10.09 5.72 -10.00
CA ARG A 108 11.27 4.90 -10.35
C ARG A 108 11.12 3.50 -9.78
N ASN A 109 11.65 2.52 -10.51
CA ASN A 109 11.69 1.11 -10.10
C ASN A 109 10.31 0.53 -9.77
N ILE A 110 9.26 0.99 -10.46
CA ILE A 110 7.88 0.50 -10.27
C ILE A 110 7.71 -0.98 -10.64
N GLU A 111 8.65 -1.55 -11.38
CA GLU A 111 8.59 -2.93 -11.84
C GLU A 111 8.95 -3.95 -10.74
N ILE A 112 9.72 -3.52 -9.74
CA ILE A 112 10.33 -4.41 -8.73
C ILE A 112 10.06 -3.87 -7.33
N PHE A 113 9.58 -4.76 -6.46
CA PHE A 113 9.35 -4.45 -5.06
C PHE A 113 10.00 -5.49 -4.13
N LYS A 114 10.51 -5.03 -2.98
CA LYS A 114 11.23 -5.85 -1.97
C LYS A 114 12.29 -6.77 -2.60
N GLY A 115 13.22 -6.20 -3.37
CA GLY A 115 14.35 -6.97 -3.90
C GLY A 115 13.97 -8.11 -4.86
N LYS A 116 12.87 -7.94 -5.63
CA LYS A 116 12.29 -8.92 -6.58
C LYS A 116 11.43 -10.02 -5.95
N GLU A 117 11.13 -9.94 -4.66
CA GLU A 117 10.10 -10.79 -4.05
C GLU A 117 8.71 -10.54 -4.65
N TYR A 118 8.49 -9.34 -5.20
CA TYR A 118 7.24 -8.95 -5.82
C TYR A 118 7.48 -8.42 -7.25
N MET A 119 6.66 -8.91 -8.17
CA MET A 119 6.69 -8.55 -9.59
C MET A 119 5.43 -7.79 -9.95
N LEU A 120 5.58 -6.63 -10.59
CA LEU A 120 4.46 -5.84 -11.10
C LEU A 120 3.69 -6.65 -12.15
N TYR A 121 2.36 -6.68 -12.08
CA TYR A 121 1.53 -7.33 -13.08
C TYR A 121 0.27 -6.56 -13.46
N GLY A 122 -0.08 -5.51 -12.73
CA GLY A 122 -1.25 -4.67 -13.02
C GLY A 122 -1.01 -3.22 -12.67
N VAL A 123 -1.57 -2.32 -13.47
CA VAL A 123 -1.53 -0.87 -13.25
C VAL A 123 -2.89 -0.29 -13.61
N ILE A 124 -3.41 0.58 -12.76
CA ILE A 124 -4.54 1.45 -13.09
C ILE A 124 -3.95 2.85 -13.28
N CYS A 125 -4.15 3.42 -14.45
CA CYS A 125 -3.77 4.80 -14.73
C CYS A 125 -5.00 5.72 -14.70
N PHE A 126 -4.83 6.92 -14.16
CA PHE A 126 -5.84 7.97 -14.13
C PHE A 126 -5.41 9.16 -14.97
N TYR A 127 -6.18 9.49 -16.00
CA TYR A 127 -5.88 10.59 -16.92
C TYR A 127 -6.77 11.82 -16.67
N PRO A 128 -6.28 12.85 -15.97
CA PRO A 128 -6.96 14.14 -15.88
C PRO A 128 -6.85 14.91 -17.20
N PRO A 129 -7.80 15.84 -17.50
CA PRO A 129 -8.91 16.27 -16.65
C PRO A 129 -10.19 15.44 -16.82
N TYR A 130 -10.20 14.45 -17.72
CA TYR A 130 -11.43 13.76 -18.14
C TYR A 130 -11.95 12.72 -17.16
N SER A 131 -11.31 12.58 -16.00
CA SER A 131 -11.59 11.55 -15.00
C SER A 131 -11.63 10.14 -15.60
N HIS A 132 -10.75 9.88 -16.56
CA HIS A 132 -10.72 8.63 -17.31
C HIS A 132 -9.72 7.65 -16.70
N TYR A 133 -10.11 6.38 -16.60
CA TYR A 133 -9.27 5.31 -16.08
C TYR A 133 -9.01 4.27 -17.16
N VAL A 134 -7.79 3.76 -17.18
CA VAL A 134 -7.46 2.56 -17.96
C VAL A 134 -6.76 1.56 -17.05
N ALA A 135 -6.95 0.29 -17.32
CA ALA A 135 -6.24 -0.78 -16.64
C ALA A 135 -5.23 -1.40 -17.61
N SER A 136 -4.02 -1.67 -17.15
CA SER A 136 -3.02 -2.44 -17.91
C SER A 136 -2.62 -3.67 -17.12
N THR A 137 -2.49 -4.82 -17.78
CA THR A 137 -2.00 -6.05 -17.15
C THR A 137 -0.85 -6.66 -17.95
N LEU A 138 0.12 -7.24 -17.23
CA LEU A 138 1.26 -7.94 -17.80
C LEU A 138 0.98 -9.45 -17.76
N ASP A 139 0.81 -10.04 -18.94
CA ASP A 139 0.61 -11.48 -19.09
C ASP A 139 1.65 -12.04 -20.06
N LYS A 140 2.40 -13.05 -19.61
CA LYS A 140 3.46 -13.73 -20.39
C LYS A 140 4.47 -12.78 -21.05
N GLY A 141 4.78 -11.65 -20.41
CA GLY A 141 5.75 -10.66 -20.89
C GLY A 141 5.17 -9.61 -21.83
N THR A 142 3.85 -9.64 -22.09
CA THR A 142 3.16 -8.66 -22.93
C THR A 142 2.19 -7.84 -22.10
N TRP A 143 2.30 -6.50 -22.20
CA TRP A 143 1.32 -5.59 -21.61
C TRP A 143 0.09 -5.44 -22.49
N ARG A 144 -1.10 -5.55 -21.88
CA ARG A 144 -2.38 -5.24 -22.52
C ARG A 144 -3.09 -4.13 -21.76
N GLU A 145 -3.38 -3.04 -22.44
CA GLU A 145 -4.21 -1.93 -21.94
C GLU A 145 -5.68 -2.19 -22.28
N TYR A 146 -6.53 -2.09 -21.27
CA TYR A 146 -7.97 -2.20 -21.32
C TYR A 146 -8.55 -0.80 -21.09
N ASN A 147 -9.13 -0.25 -22.14
CA ASN A 147 -9.74 1.07 -22.19
C ASN A 147 -11.20 0.90 -22.59
N ASP A 148 -12.07 0.73 -21.59
CA ASP A 148 -13.48 0.35 -21.75
C ASP A 148 -13.63 -0.94 -22.59
N LYS A 149 -14.20 -0.80 -23.80
CA LYS A 149 -14.44 -1.90 -24.75
C LYS A 149 -13.23 -2.20 -25.64
N PHE A 150 -12.18 -1.39 -25.57
CA PHE A 150 -11.00 -1.51 -26.41
C PHE A 150 -9.87 -2.18 -25.63
N VAL A 151 -9.21 -3.12 -26.30
CA VAL A 151 -8.01 -3.80 -25.79
C VAL A 151 -6.89 -3.57 -26.78
N SER A 152 -5.73 -3.17 -26.31
CA SER A 152 -4.55 -2.94 -27.14
C SER A 152 -3.28 -3.44 -26.46
N GLU A 153 -2.29 -3.84 -27.25
CA GLU A 153 -0.96 -4.16 -26.76
C GLU A 153 -0.18 -2.86 -26.56
N LYS A 154 -0.02 -2.46 -25.29
CA LYS A 154 0.54 -1.17 -24.91
C LYS A 154 0.99 -1.19 -23.46
N GLU A 155 2.16 -0.65 -23.18
CA GLU A 155 2.66 -0.47 -21.82
C GLU A 155 1.91 0.67 -21.10
N PRO A 156 1.68 0.55 -19.77
CA PRO A 156 1.06 1.62 -18.99
C PRO A 156 1.96 2.85 -18.92
N ASP A 157 1.35 4.04 -19.00
CA ASP A 157 2.06 5.29 -18.66
C ASP A 157 2.15 5.43 -17.13
N PHE A 158 3.30 5.07 -16.58
CA PHE A 158 3.56 5.11 -15.14
C PHE A 158 3.47 6.51 -14.53
N ASN A 159 3.55 7.58 -15.33
CA ASN A 159 3.36 8.94 -14.80
C ASN A 159 1.93 9.19 -14.32
N TYR A 160 0.98 8.43 -14.87
CA TYR A 160 -0.44 8.48 -14.52
C TYR A 160 -0.87 7.31 -13.63
N ALA A 161 0.08 6.50 -13.13
CA ALA A 161 -0.24 5.37 -12.25
C ALA A 161 -0.94 5.86 -10.98
N TYR A 162 -2.17 5.39 -10.80
CA TYR A 162 -3.05 5.66 -9.66
C TYR A 162 -3.02 4.52 -8.66
N MET A 163 -2.97 3.28 -9.16
CA MET A 163 -2.82 2.08 -8.36
C MET A 163 -1.97 1.07 -9.12
N VAL A 164 -1.18 0.29 -8.39
CA VAL A 164 -0.38 -0.81 -8.94
C VAL A 164 -0.64 -2.09 -8.18
N PHE A 165 -0.48 -3.21 -8.88
CA PHE A 165 -0.67 -4.55 -8.37
C PHE A 165 0.59 -5.36 -8.61
N TYR A 166 1.12 -5.93 -7.53
CA TYR A 166 2.24 -6.85 -7.55
C TYR A 166 1.80 -8.24 -7.13
N ARG A 167 2.42 -9.25 -7.72
CA ARG A 167 2.30 -10.63 -7.31
C ARG A 167 3.62 -11.09 -6.68
N LYS A 168 3.53 -11.88 -5.62
CA LYS A 168 4.70 -12.50 -5.02
C LYS A 168 5.35 -13.50 -5.99
N VAL A 169 6.67 -13.45 -6.11
CA VAL A 169 7.47 -14.42 -6.87
C VAL A 169 7.74 -15.62 -5.97
N LYS A 170 7.45 -16.83 -6.47
CA LYS A 170 7.73 -18.09 -5.78
C LYS A 170 9.16 -18.54 -5.98
#